data_AF-A0A1G6YQS9-F1
#
_entry.id   AF-A0A1G6YQS9-F1
#
_cell.length_a   1.000
_cell.length_b   1.000
_cell.length_c   1.000
_cell.angle_alpha   90.00
_cell.angle_beta   90.00
_cell.angle_gamma   90.00
#
_symmetry.space_group_name_H-M   'P 1'
#
loop_
_entity.id
_entity.type
_entity.pdbx_description
1 polymer ?
#
loop_
_entity_poly.entity_id
_entity_poly.type
_entity_poly.pdbx_seq_one_letter_code
_entity_poly.pdbx_strand_id
1 'polypeptide(L)'
;MDRADFVHLVRLSEHASADDSNGYRRGVAAFAALGYLWVIACLALAVGIIAWVVASMGQGRFNFTRGWLLLFALGLLWATLRALWVRFDEPEGVQLAREDAPALFEALDRIRQKIDGPPVHHVYLDSEFNASIRQLPRFGLFGGAVNYLSVGLPLLMALDKRRLLSVLAHEYGHLRGNHGKLSAWIYRTRLSWLKLDASLQNDEGVMALASQAFFRWYFPRFAAKTFALARQDEYEADRVSARLLGPGVAGAALTEIAVKSTWYADAFWAGHWARAAQEPLPAGPFSAMEAQLCAPVAPDLAREALRSALRRVSDVDDTHPVLRDRLEALDEKAALPVWSTKSALELLADKAKWIAYFDGEWRRTHASDWKQHHAYLARVRERVAALAGSAGRNNADEMVEWADCERRINAVADVRGRYERALQITADHPGALRGLAQTLPPKDRAARLAVLERLHASSTASRWWAAKTAVALLEDPDAGPHDEPALKLWRERAKAAEAAEQRAWEEITSTPFFSQIARHDLSEFELGELRADLVRCSPISRAWLVRKNLREFPWRRAYVVFVELPGLPDEERWNLCRQLEQTLSLPGAALVLWAGHSPTLAEIERQAFGPVWTRTAG
;
A
#
# COMPACT_ATOMS: atom_id res chain seq x y z
N MET A 1 -18.30 -16.21 -3.16
CA MET A 1 -17.34 -17.33 -3.33
C MET A 1 -16.38 -17.24 -2.17
N ASP A 2 -16.12 -18.35 -1.49
CA ASP A 2 -15.15 -18.42 -0.40
C ASP A 2 -13.72 -18.19 -0.96
N ARG A 3 -12.81 -17.66 -0.13
CA ARG A 3 -11.37 -17.57 -0.41
C ARG A 3 -10.77 -18.94 -0.77
N ALA A 4 -11.20 -20.02 -0.12
CA ALA A 4 -10.75 -21.39 -0.42
C ALA A 4 -11.12 -21.80 -1.84
N ASP A 5 -12.36 -21.53 -2.26
CA ASP A 5 -12.82 -21.78 -3.64
C ASP A 5 -12.02 -20.97 -4.66
N PHE A 6 -11.72 -19.71 -4.35
CA PHE A 6 -10.90 -18.84 -5.21
C PHE A 6 -9.48 -19.36 -5.36
N VAL A 7 -8.82 -19.71 -4.27
CA VAL A 7 -7.48 -20.32 -4.27
C VAL A 7 -7.48 -21.61 -5.09
N HIS A 8 -8.52 -22.44 -4.96
CA HIS A 8 -8.65 -23.65 -5.75
C HIS A 8 -8.78 -23.35 -7.26
N LEU A 9 -9.62 -22.38 -7.64
CA LEU A 9 -9.78 -21.96 -9.04
C LEU A 9 -8.50 -21.37 -9.63
N VAL A 10 -7.72 -20.64 -8.84
CA VAL A 10 -6.40 -20.11 -9.24
C VAL A 10 -5.45 -21.27 -9.51
N ARG A 11 -5.34 -22.25 -8.61
CA ARG A 11 -4.46 -23.42 -8.82
C ARG A 11 -4.85 -24.25 -10.04
N LEU A 12 -6.14 -24.51 -10.21
CA LEU A 12 -6.65 -25.20 -11.42
C LEU A 12 -6.32 -24.42 -12.69
N SER A 13 -6.43 -23.09 -12.62
CA SER A 13 -6.08 -22.19 -13.72
C SER A 13 -4.59 -22.20 -14.04
N GLU A 14 -3.73 -22.25 -13.02
CA GLU A 14 -2.27 -22.37 -13.19
C GLU A 14 -1.89 -23.71 -13.83
N HIS A 15 -2.45 -24.83 -13.35
CA HIS A 15 -2.23 -26.14 -13.95
C HIS A 15 -2.69 -26.18 -15.41
N ALA A 16 -3.92 -25.74 -15.69
CA ALA A 16 -4.45 -25.71 -17.05
C ALA A 16 -3.64 -24.79 -17.98
N SER A 17 -3.10 -23.69 -17.46
CA SER A 17 -2.23 -22.79 -18.21
C SER A 17 -0.83 -23.35 -18.44
N ALA A 18 -0.31 -24.18 -17.52
CA ALA A 18 0.97 -24.87 -17.66
C ALA A 18 0.90 -26.01 -18.67
N ASP A 19 -0.23 -26.74 -18.73
CA ASP A 19 -0.44 -27.88 -19.62
C ASP A 19 -0.62 -27.43 -21.09
N ASP A 20 -1.50 -26.45 -21.37
CA ASP A 20 -1.70 -25.87 -22.70
C ASP A 20 -1.95 -24.36 -22.62
N SER A 21 -0.86 -23.58 -22.64
CA SER A 21 -0.92 -22.11 -22.60
C SER A 21 -1.77 -21.51 -23.73
N ASN A 22 -1.71 -22.08 -24.94
CA ASN A 22 -2.45 -21.54 -26.09
C ASN A 22 -3.96 -21.86 -26.01
N GLY A 23 -4.32 -23.08 -25.61
CA GLY A 23 -5.70 -23.44 -25.30
C GLY A 23 -6.27 -22.64 -24.15
N TYR A 24 -5.49 -22.47 -23.08
CA TYR A 24 -5.88 -21.69 -21.91
C TYR A 24 -6.17 -20.24 -22.27
N ARG A 25 -5.26 -19.56 -22.99
CA ARG A 25 -5.45 -18.17 -23.48
C ARG A 25 -6.74 -18.01 -24.30
N ARG A 26 -7.05 -18.96 -25.19
CA ARG A 26 -8.33 -18.95 -25.94
C ARG A 26 -9.54 -19.10 -25.02
N GLY A 27 -9.44 -19.96 -24.01
CA GLY A 27 -10.47 -20.11 -22.97
C GLY A 27 -10.69 -18.84 -22.16
N VAL A 28 -9.61 -18.13 -21.77
CA VAL A 28 -9.71 -16.83 -21.08
C VAL A 28 -10.33 -15.78 -22.00
N ALA A 29 -9.96 -15.73 -23.28
CA ALA A 29 -10.53 -14.81 -24.26
C ALA A 29 -12.04 -15.04 -24.47
N ALA A 30 -12.46 -16.31 -24.59
CA ALA A 30 -13.88 -16.67 -24.68
C ALA A 30 -14.65 -16.28 -23.40
N PHE A 31 -14.04 -16.47 -22.22
CA PHE A 31 -14.64 -16.07 -20.96
C PHE A 31 -14.72 -14.54 -20.84
N ALA A 32 -13.70 -13.79 -21.28
CA ALA A 32 -13.74 -12.33 -21.36
C ALA A 32 -14.88 -11.86 -22.30
N ALA A 33 -15.05 -12.52 -23.45
CA ALA A 33 -16.11 -12.22 -24.40
C ALA A 33 -17.52 -12.44 -23.81
N LEU A 34 -17.70 -13.40 -22.88
CA LEU A 34 -18.95 -13.59 -22.15
C LEU A 34 -19.34 -12.35 -21.33
N GLY A 35 -18.36 -11.70 -20.69
CA GLY A 35 -18.59 -10.43 -20.00
C GLY A 35 -19.06 -9.33 -20.97
N TYR A 36 -18.41 -9.20 -22.12
CA TYR A 36 -18.84 -8.23 -23.14
C TYR A 36 -20.24 -8.54 -23.70
N LEU A 37 -20.59 -9.82 -23.84
CA LEU A 37 -21.92 -10.24 -24.27
C LEU A 37 -23.01 -9.76 -23.30
N TRP A 38 -22.73 -9.77 -21.98
CA TRP A 38 -23.65 -9.21 -20.98
C TRP A 38 -23.89 -7.71 -21.19
N VAL A 39 -22.82 -6.93 -21.40
CA VAL A 39 -22.92 -5.47 -21.68
C VAL A 39 -23.71 -5.21 -22.96
N ILE A 40 -23.42 -5.98 -24.02
CA ILE A 40 -24.14 -5.87 -25.30
C ILE A 40 -25.62 -6.24 -25.13
N ALA A 41 -25.94 -7.27 -24.34
CA ALA A 41 -27.32 -7.65 -24.05
C ALA A 41 -28.07 -6.55 -23.29
N CYS A 42 -27.44 -5.92 -22.29
CA CYS A 42 -28.00 -4.76 -21.59
C CYS A 42 -28.25 -3.58 -22.54
N LEU A 43 -27.29 -3.30 -23.42
CA LEU A 43 -27.41 -2.23 -24.43
C LEU A 43 -28.56 -2.52 -25.41
N ALA A 44 -28.62 -3.74 -25.95
CA ALA A 44 -29.66 -4.16 -26.88
C ALA A 44 -31.05 -4.13 -26.22
N LEU A 45 -31.16 -4.52 -24.95
CA LEU A 45 -32.38 -4.43 -24.17
C LEU A 45 -32.82 -2.97 -23.97
N ALA A 46 -31.90 -2.07 -23.59
CA ALA A 46 -32.20 -0.65 -23.42
C ALA A 46 -32.70 -0.02 -24.72
N VAL A 47 -31.98 -0.24 -25.83
CA VAL A 47 -32.36 0.26 -27.15
C VAL A 47 -33.69 -0.33 -27.62
N GLY A 48 -33.92 -1.63 -27.41
CA GLY A 48 -35.16 -2.31 -27.75
C GLY A 48 -36.37 -1.73 -27.00
N ILE A 49 -36.22 -1.45 -25.70
CA ILE A 49 -37.25 -0.81 -24.90
C ILE A 49 -37.53 0.61 -25.40
N ILE A 50 -36.48 1.42 -25.66
CA ILE A 50 -36.65 2.79 -26.17
C ILE A 50 -37.37 2.77 -27.52
N ALA A 51 -36.93 1.92 -28.46
CA ALA A 51 -37.55 1.80 -29.78
C ALA A 51 -39.02 1.37 -29.70
N TRP A 52 -39.33 0.41 -28.84
CA TRP A 52 -40.71 -0.04 -28.62
C TRP A 52 -41.60 1.06 -28.02
N VAL A 53 -41.10 1.79 -27.01
CA VAL A 53 -41.83 2.92 -26.42
C VAL A 53 -42.08 4.00 -27.47
N VAL A 54 -41.06 4.43 -28.22
CA VAL A 54 -41.17 5.48 -29.25
C VAL A 54 -42.12 5.06 -30.37
N ALA A 55 -42.01 3.82 -30.88
CA ALA A 55 -42.93 3.31 -31.90
C ALA A 55 -44.39 3.28 -31.42
N SER A 56 -44.60 3.01 -30.12
CA SER A 56 -45.94 3.00 -29.51
C SER A 56 -46.54 4.40 -29.28
N MET A 57 -45.71 5.47 -29.28
CA MET A 57 -46.18 6.85 -29.11
C MET A 57 -46.90 7.38 -30.36
N GLY A 58 -46.54 6.91 -31.55
CA GLY A 58 -47.25 7.22 -32.80
C GLY A 58 -48.69 6.71 -32.85
N GLN A 59 -49.10 5.86 -31.90
CA GLN A 59 -50.46 5.31 -31.77
C GLN A 59 -51.30 5.99 -30.68
N GLY A 60 -50.85 7.12 -30.11
CA GLY A 60 -51.66 7.99 -29.24
C GLY A 60 -51.91 7.49 -27.80
N ARG A 61 -51.13 6.52 -27.29
CA ARG A 61 -51.34 5.90 -25.96
C ARG A 61 -50.16 6.12 -25.02
N PHE A 62 -49.87 7.35 -24.62
CA PHE A 62 -48.84 7.59 -23.61
C PHE A 62 -49.44 7.43 -22.20
N ASN A 63 -49.02 6.38 -21.48
CA ASN A 63 -49.45 6.11 -20.11
C ASN A 63 -48.27 6.30 -19.16
N PHE A 64 -48.55 6.63 -17.89
CA PHE A 64 -47.54 6.86 -16.83
C PHE A 64 -46.51 5.73 -16.70
N THR A 65 -46.92 4.48 -16.92
CA THR A 65 -46.05 3.29 -16.90
C THR A 65 -44.99 3.30 -18.02
N ARG A 66 -45.32 3.83 -19.20
CA ARG A 66 -44.38 3.94 -20.33
C ARG A 66 -43.34 5.04 -20.10
N GLY A 67 -43.72 6.11 -19.40
CA GLY A 67 -42.79 7.15 -18.95
C GLY A 67 -41.73 6.62 -18.00
N TRP A 68 -42.12 5.83 -17.00
CA TRP A 68 -41.19 5.14 -16.11
C TRP A 68 -40.30 4.13 -16.84
N LEU A 69 -40.85 3.37 -17.77
CA LEU A 69 -40.08 2.42 -18.59
C LEU A 69 -39.02 3.12 -19.45
N LEU A 70 -39.36 4.29 -20.01
CA LEU A 70 -38.42 5.10 -20.80
C LEU A 70 -37.30 5.69 -19.92
N LEU A 71 -37.63 6.23 -18.75
CA LEU A 71 -36.63 6.71 -17.78
C LEU A 71 -35.68 5.60 -17.35
N PHE A 72 -36.23 4.41 -17.08
CA PHE A 72 -35.44 3.23 -16.76
C PHE A 72 -34.51 2.84 -17.92
N ALA A 73 -35.01 2.81 -19.16
CA ALA A 73 -34.20 2.45 -20.33
C ALA A 73 -33.11 3.49 -20.64
N LEU A 74 -33.40 4.78 -20.45
CA LEU A 74 -32.41 5.86 -20.54
C LEU A 74 -31.35 5.76 -19.44
N GLY A 75 -31.76 5.44 -18.21
CA GLY A 75 -30.83 5.18 -17.10
C GLY A 75 -29.92 3.98 -17.37
N LEU A 76 -30.47 2.88 -17.88
CA LEU A 76 -29.71 1.70 -18.28
C LEU A 76 -28.73 2.00 -19.43
N LEU A 77 -29.18 2.74 -20.44
CA LEU A 77 -28.34 3.17 -21.56
C LEU A 77 -27.20 4.06 -21.06
N TRP A 78 -27.50 5.04 -20.21
CA TRP A 78 -26.50 5.94 -19.62
C TRP A 78 -25.48 5.18 -18.77
N ALA A 79 -25.93 4.30 -17.87
CA ALA A 79 -25.05 3.47 -17.05
C ALA A 79 -24.12 2.59 -17.91
N THR A 80 -24.68 1.96 -18.96
CA THR A 80 -23.92 1.10 -19.89
C THR A 80 -22.92 1.91 -20.73
N LEU A 81 -23.28 3.10 -21.20
CA LEU A 81 -22.35 3.98 -21.93
C LEU A 81 -21.26 4.55 -21.03
N ARG A 82 -21.59 4.95 -19.80
CA ARG A 82 -20.63 5.41 -18.79
C ARG A 82 -19.65 4.29 -18.41
N ALA A 83 -20.14 3.06 -18.27
CA ALA A 83 -19.33 1.87 -18.03
C ALA A 83 -18.27 1.61 -19.11
N LEU A 84 -18.61 1.89 -20.37
CA LEU A 84 -17.71 1.75 -21.52
C LEU A 84 -16.71 2.92 -21.63
N TRP A 85 -16.98 4.05 -20.97
CA TRP A 85 -16.20 5.27 -21.06
C TRP A 85 -15.22 5.42 -19.88
N VAL A 86 -14.27 4.51 -19.77
CA VAL A 86 -13.16 4.64 -18.80
C VAL A 86 -12.07 5.49 -19.43
N ARG A 87 -11.86 6.70 -18.89
CA ARG A 87 -10.64 7.47 -19.15
C ARG A 87 -9.49 6.83 -18.37
N PHE A 88 -8.34 6.67 -19.02
CA PHE A 88 -7.10 6.30 -18.37
C PHE A 88 -6.32 7.58 -18.11
N ASP A 89 -5.85 7.75 -16.89
CA ASP A 89 -5.02 8.90 -16.53
C ASP A 89 -3.68 8.82 -17.28
N GLU A 90 -3.15 9.98 -17.66
CA GLU A 90 -1.84 10.06 -18.31
C GLU A 90 -0.75 9.59 -17.33
N PRO A 91 0.34 8.98 -17.83
CA PRO A 91 1.45 8.56 -16.97
C PRO A 91 2.06 9.76 -16.25
N GLU A 92 2.32 9.61 -14.96
CA GLU A 92 3.04 10.60 -14.16
C GLU A 92 4.52 10.68 -14.57
N GLY A 93 5.18 11.81 -14.26
CA GLY A 93 6.59 12.04 -14.54
C GLY A 93 6.87 13.03 -15.68
N VAL A 94 8.15 13.14 -16.07
CA VAL A 94 8.60 14.03 -17.15
C VAL A 94 8.88 13.23 -18.40
N GLN A 95 8.25 13.59 -19.51
CA GLN A 95 8.53 12.98 -20.80
C GLN A 95 9.96 13.31 -21.25
N LEU A 96 10.75 12.29 -21.56
CA LEU A 96 12.09 12.41 -22.10
C LEU A 96 12.05 12.57 -23.63
N ALA A 97 12.79 13.55 -24.15
CA ALA A 97 13.12 13.61 -25.56
C ALA A 97 14.37 12.75 -25.84
N ARG A 98 14.60 12.41 -27.11
CA ARG A 98 15.76 11.59 -27.52
C ARG A 98 17.10 12.25 -27.18
N GLU A 99 17.12 13.58 -27.14
CA GLU A 99 18.27 14.39 -26.72
C GLU A 99 18.56 14.33 -25.22
N ASP A 100 17.54 14.11 -24.39
CA ASP A 100 17.72 14.01 -22.93
C ASP A 100 18.36 12.70 -22.50
N ALA A 101 18.23 11.63 -23.31
CA ALA A 101 18.71 10.29 -22.98
C ALA A 101 19.10 9.47 -24.24
N PRO A 102 20.05 9.92 -25.07
CA PRO A 102 20.32 9.31 -26.38
C PRO A 102 20.74 7.85 -26.28
N ALA A 103 21.53 7.49 -25.26
CA ALA A 103 21.96 6.12 -25.01
C ALA A 103 20.82 5.22 -24.51
N LEU A 104 19.84 5.76 -23.77
CA LEU A 104 18.62 5.02 -23.40
C LEU A 104 17.81 4.68 -24.65
N PHE A 105 17.52 5.68 -25.49
CA PHE A 105 16.72 5.48 -26.70
C PHE A 105 17.41 4.52 -27.68
N GLU A 106 18.72 4.62 -27.86
CA GLU A 106 19.46 3.67 -28.68
C GLU A 106 19.37 2.23 -28.14
N ALA A 107 19.44 2.07 -26.81
CA ALA A 107 19.28 0.75 -26.21
C ALA A 107 17.85 0.21 -26.38
N LEU A 108 16.82 1.06 -26.26
CA LEU A 108 15.43 0.71 -26.53
C LEU A 108 15.24 0.31 -28.01
N ASP A 109 15.83 1.04 -28.96
CA ASP A 109 15.79 0.71 -30.38
C ASP A 109 16.41 -0.67 -30.65
N ARG A 110 17.55 -0.99 -30.01
CA ARG A 110 18.20 -2.30 -30.12
C ARG A 110 17.36 -3.41 -29.48
N ILE A 111 16.76 -3.18 -28.31
CA ILE A 111 15.86 -4.14 -27.65
C ILE A 111 14.66 -4.43 -28.57
N ARG A 112 14.02 -3.38 -29.07
CA ARG A 112 12.90 -3.48 -30.01
C ARG A 112 13.25 -4.33 -31.23
N GLN A 113 14.39 -4.06 -31.87
CA GLN A 113 14.85 -4.82 -33.04
C GLN A 113 15.07 -6.29 -32.74
N LYS A 114 15.67 -6.62 -31.58
CA LYS A 114 15.93 -8.02 -31.20
C LYS A 114 14.67 -8.80 -30.81
N ILE A 115 13.65 -8.12 -30.27
CA ILE A 115 12.39 -8.75 -29.83
C ILE A 115 11.35 -8.81 -30.97
N ASP A 116 11.56 -8.04 -32.04
CA ASP A 116 10.55 -7.75 -33.07
C ASP A 116 9.27 -7.15 -32.43
N GLY A 117 9.47 -6.18 -31.54
CA GLY A 117 8.43 -5.55 -30.75
C GLY A 117 7.88 -4.25 -31.36
N PRO A 118 6.67 -3.81 -30.94
CA PRO A 118 6.14 -2.51 -31.36
C PRO A 118 7.00 -1.36 -30.81
N PRO A 119 6.96 -0.15 -31.42
CA PRO A 119 7.72 0.99 -30.93
C PRO A 119 7.19 1.49 -29.58
N VAL A 120 8.09 1.85 -28.67
CA VAL A 120 7.76 2.73 -27.53
C VAL A 120 7.59 4.15 -28.08
N HIS A 121 6.44 4.77 -27.80
CA HIS A 121 6.10 6.08 -28.37
C HIS A 121 6.53 7.21 -27.45
N HIS A 122 6.35 7.02 -26.14
CA HIS A 122 6.73 8.00 -25.13
C HIS A 122 7.52 7.32 -24.02
N VAL A 123 8.59 7.98 -23.58
CA VAL A 123 9.43 7.56 -22.46
C VAL A 123 9.31 8.63 -21.39
N TYR A 124 9.03 8.23 -20.16
CA TYR A 124 8.88 9.10 -18.99
C TYR A 124 9.95 8.74 -17.96
N LEU A 125 10.45 9.76 -17.29
CA LEU A 125 11.29 9.66 -16.11
C LEU A 125 10.46 10.09 -14.90
N ASP A 126 10.45 9.30 -13.83
CA ASP A 126 9.70 9.58 -12.61
C ASP A 126 10.56 9.36 -11.34
N SER A 127 9.95 9.60 -10.17
CA SER A 127 10.58 9.48 -8.85
C SER A 127 10.45 8.09 -8.21
N GLU A 128 9.81 7.12 -8.87
CA GLU A 128 9.50 5.83 -8.28
C GLU A 128 10.68 4.85 -8.37
N PHE A 129 10.77 3.89 -7.45
CA PHE A 129 11.75 2.79 -7.57
C PHE A 129 11.19 1.69 -8.47
N ASN A 130 10.89 2.02 -9.73
CA ASN A 130 10.26 1.08 -10.65
C ASN A 130 10.58 1.36 -12.12
N ALA A 131 10.29 0.40 -12.99
CA ALA A 131 10.10 0.62 -14.42
C ALA A 131 8.80 -0.07 -14.85
N SER A 132 8.06 0.53 -15.76
CA SER A 132 6.85 -0.11 -16.29
C SER A 132 6.57 0.29 -17.72
N ILE A 133 6.00 -0.63 -18.50
CA ILE A 133 5.45 -0.31 -19.83
C ILE A 133 3.94 -0.47 -19.84
N ARG A 134 3.23 0.55 -20.36
CA ARG A 134 1.76 0.57 -20.49
C ARG A 134 1.32 0.78 -21.93
N GLN A 135 0.23 0.11 -22.30
CA GLN A 135 -0.44 0.23 -23.60
C GLN A 135 -1.78 0.96 -23.47
N LEU A 136 -1.85 2.21 -23.94
CA LEU A 136 -3.08 3.00 -23.96
C LEU A 136 -3.72 3.01 -25.36
N PRO A 137 -5.03 2.75 -25.49
CA PRO A 137 -5.72 2.77 -26.79
C PRO A 137 -5.86 4.21 -27.32
N ARG A 138 -5.62 4.41 -28.63
CA ARG A 138 -5.71 5.75 -29.25
C ARG A 138 -7.15 6.18 -29.57
N PHE A 139 -7.98 5.23 -30.02
CA PHE A 139 -9.40 5.46 -30.36
C PHE A 139 -10.27 4.26 -29.95
N GLY A 140 -10.37 3.99 -28.65
CA GLY A 140 -11.13 2.84 -28.14
C GLY A 140 -10.71 1.51 -28.78
N LEU A 141 -11.68 0.67 -29.15
CA LEU A 141 -11.45 -0.64 -29.78
C LEU A 141 -10.82 -0.58 -31.19
N PHE A 142 -10.83 0.58 -31.87
CA PHE A 142 -10.54 0.68 -33.31
C PHE A 142 -9.31 1.55 -33.68
N GLY A 143 -8.44 1.92 -32.73
CA GLY A 143 -7.38 2.92 -32.96
C GLY A 143 -5.91 2.48 -32.85
N GLY A 144 -5.62 1.20 -32.62
CA GLY A 144 -4.27 0.78 -32.19
C GLY A 144 -3.92 1.26 -30.77
N ALA A 145 -2.70 0.96 -30.31
CA ALA A 145 -2.22 1.28 -28.98
C ALA A 145 -0.96 2.16 -29.03
N VAL A 146 -0.89 3.12 -28.11
CA VAL A 146 0.29 3.95 -27.84
C VAL A 146 1.00 3.34 -26.63
N ASN A 147 2.30 3.09 -26.79
CA ASN A 147 3.14 2.46 -25.78
C ASN A 147 3.90 3.52 -24.99
N TYR A 148 3.72 3.52 -23.67
CA TYR A 148 4.36 4.41 -22.72
C TYR A 148 5.32 3.60 -21.86
N LEU A 149 6.58 4.03 -21.77
CA LEU A 149 7.57 3.49 -20.86
C LEU A 149 7.82 4.51 -19.76
N SER A 150 7.66 4.13 -18.50
CA SER A 150 8.10 4.92 -17.35
C SER A 150 9.32 4.25 -16.72
N VAL A 151 10.36 5.02 -16.46
CA VAL A 151 11.57 4.56 -15.77
C VAL A 151 11.84 5.47 -14.59
N GLY A 152 11.99 4.89 -13.42
CA GLY A 152 12.33 5.60 -12.21
C GLY A 152 13.78 6.06 -12.15
N LEU A 153 13.99 7.33 -11.77
CA LEU A 153 15.32 7.86 -11.48
C LEU A 153 16.06 7.05 -10.39
N PRO A 154 15.42 6.64 -9.27
CA PRO A 154 16.04 5.73 -8.30
C PRO A 154 16.46 4.39 -8.89
N LEU A 155 15.72 3.84 -9.85
CA LEU A 155 16.09 2.57 -10.48
C LEU A 155 17.33 2.72 -11.38
N LEU A 156 17.44 3.83 -12.11
CA LEU A 156 18.65 4.21 -12.87
C LEU A 156 19.87 4.39 -11.94
N MET A 157 19.67 4.91 -10.73
CA MET A 157 20.72 5.02 -9.70
C MET A 157 21.16 3.65 -9.17
N ALA A 158 20.20 2.76 -8.95
CA ALA A 158 20.42 1.49 -8.28
C ALA A 158 21.12 0.43 -9.13
N LEU A 159 20.85 0.39 -10.43
CA LEU A 159 21.30 -0.68 -11.31
C LEU A 159 22.40 -0.22 -12.25
N ASP A 160 23.30 -1.14 -12.57
CA ASP A 160 24.20 -0.95 -13.70
C ASP A 160 23.46 -1.04 -15.03
N LYS A 161 24.11 -0.55 -16.09
CA LYS A 161 23.52 -0.52 -17.43
C LYS A 161 23.02 -1.89 -17.88
N ARG A 162 23.76 -2.99 -17.63
CA ARG A 162 23.34 -4.32 -18.10
C ARG A 162 22.10 -4.80 -17.37
N ARG A 163 22.04 -4.60 -16.05
CA ARG A 163 20.88 -4.95 -15.23
C ARG A 163 19.66 -4.11 -15.56
N LEU A 164 19.83 -2.81 -15.75
CA LEU A 164 18.71 -1.97 -16.18
C LEU A 164 18.20 -2.38 -17.57
N LEU A 165 19.09 -2.66 -18.53
CA LEU A 165 18.64 -3.18 -19.83
C LEU A 165 17.94 -4.54 -19.72
N SER A 166 18.30 -5.36 -18.73
CA SER A 166 17.57 -6.60 -18.40
C SER A 166 16.14 -6.30 -17.93
N VAL A 167 15.96 -5.30 -17.05
CA VAL A 167 14.62 -4.84 -16.64
C VAL A 167 13.84 -4.30 -17.83
N LEU A 168 14.43 -3.41 -18.63
CA LEU A 168 13.76 -2.85 -19.81
C LEU A 168 13.40 -3.92 -20.84
N ALA A 169 14.23 -4.97 -21.00
CA ALA A 169 13.93 -6.11 -21.84
C ALA A 169 12.77 -6.96 -21.30
N HIS A 170 12.66 -7.12 -19.98
CA HIS A 170 11.51 -7.73 -19.32
C HIS A 170 10.25 -6.92 -19.60
N GLU A 171 10.27 -5.61 -19.34
CA GLU A 171 9.13 -4.71 -19.62
C GLU A 171 8.69 -4.76 -21.10
N TYR A 172 9.65 -4.81 -22.02
CA TYR A 172 9.36 -4.95 -23.45
C TYR A 172 8.77 -6.31 -23.81
N GLY A 173 9.05 -7.35 -23.00
CA GLY A 173 8.45 -8.67 -23.11
C GLY A 173 6.92 -8.62 -23.08
N HIS A 174 6.35 -7.72 -22.27
CA HIS A 174 4.89 -7.50 -22.22
C HIS A 174 4.31 -6.93 -23.53
N LEU A 175 5.12 -6.28 -24.37
CA LEU A 175 4.67 -5.69 -25.63
C LEU A 175 4.60 -6.68 -26.81
N ARG A 176 5.04 -7.93 -26.64
CA ARG A 176 5.28 -8.85 -27.76
C ARG A 176 3.99 -9.43 -28.37
N GLY A 177 3.82 -9.24 -29.68
CA GLY A 177 2.92 -10.01 -30.57
C GLY A 177 1.40 -9.89 -30.32
N ASN A 178 0.62 -10.83 -30.91
CA ASN A 178 -0.82 -10.97 -30.64
C ASN A 178 -1.12 -11.26 -29.15
N HIS A 179 -0.12 -11.77 -28.42
CA HIS A 179 -0.21 -12.14 -27.01
C HIS A 179 -0.27 -10.91 -26.09
N GLY A 180 0.63 -9.92 -26.25
CA GLY A 180 0.57 -8.67 -25.48
C GLY A 180 -0.73 -7.89 -25.70
N LYS A 181 -1.29 -7.89 -26.92
CA LYS A 181 -2.59 -7.26 -27.20
C LYS A 181 -3.75 -7.93 -26.46
N LEU A 182 -3.75 -9.26 -26.41
CA LEU A 182 -4.76 -10.04 -25.69
C LEU A 182 -4.63 -9.83 -24.18
N SER A 183 -3.43 -9.95 -23.63
CA SER A 183 -3.18 -9.75 -22.20
C SER A 183 -3.48 -8.33 -21.74
N ALA A 184 -3.08 -7.31 -22.51
CA ALA A 184 -3.44 -5.93 -22.24
C ALA A 184 -4.96 -5.71 -22.34
N TRP A 185 -5.65 -6.35 -23.29
CA TRP A 185 -7.12 -6.30 -23.37
C TRP A 185 -7.80 -6.98 -22.19
N ILE A 186 -7.31 -8.15 -21.76
CA ILE A 186 -7.80 -8.87 -20.59
C ILE A 186 -7.58 -8.06 -19.31
N TYR A 187 -6.40 -7.47 -19.14
CA TYR A 187 -6.07 -6.60 -18.02
C TYR A 187 -6.99 -5.37 -17.96
N ARG A 188 -7.20 -4.70 -19.09
CA ARG A 188 -8.18 -3.59 -19.18
C ARG A 188 -9.59 -4.05 -18.84
N THR A 189 -10.00 -5.20 -19.38
CA THR A 189 -11.31 -5.79 -19.10
C THR A 189 -11.48 -6.01 -17.60
N ARG A 190 -10.46 -6.57 -16.92
CA ARG A 190 -10.44 -6.75 -15.45
C ARG A 190 -10.58 -5.42 -14.71
N LEU A 191 -9.81 -4.39 -15.08
CA LEU A 191 -9.91 -3.06 -14.45
C LEU A 191 -11.26 -2.38 -14.68
N SER A 192 -11.82 -2.48 -15.89
CA SER A 192 -13.16 -1.98 -16.20
C SER A 192 -14.22 -2.68 -15.36
N TRP A 193 -14.11 -4.00 -15.17
CA TRP A 193 -15.02 -4.75 -14.31
C TRP A 193 -14.87 -4.41 -12.82
N LEU A 194 -13.65 -4.19 -12.32
CA LEU A 194 -13.41 -3.72 -10.96
C LEU A 194 -14.05 -2.35 -10.70
N LYS A 195 -13.87 -1.40 -11.64
CA LYS A 195 -14.50 -0.08 -11.57
C LYS A 195 -16.03 -0.19 -11.65
N LEU A 196 -16.55 -1.11 -12.46
CA LEU A 196 -17.98 -1.35 -12.60
C LEU A 196 -18.59 -1.96 -11.35
N ASP A 197 -17.97 -2.98 -10.77
CA ASP A 197 -18.41 -3.59 -9.51
C ASP A 197 -18.50 -2.53 -8.41
N ALA A 198 -17.44 -1.73 -8.23
CA ALA A 198 -17.42 -0.63 -7.27
C ALA A 198 -18.55 0.39 -7.49
N SER A 199 -18.86 0.73 -8.75
CA SER A 199 -19.97 1.64 -9.06
C SER A 199 -21.37 1.04 -8.82
N LEU A 200 -21.51 -0.28 -8.96
CA LEU A 200 -22.79 -1.00 -8.86
C LEU A 200 -23.13 -1.43 -7.42
N GLN A 201 -22.19 -1.34 -6.47
CA GLN A 201 -22.47 -1.58 -5.05
C GLN A 201 -23.31 -0.46 -4.40
N ASN A 202 -23.44 0.69 -5.08
CA ASN A 202 -24.14 1.88 -4.57
C ASN A 202 -25.57 2.07 -5.15
N ASP A 203 -26.05 1.18 -6.02
CA ASP A 203 -27.37 1.30 -6.68
C ASP A 203 -28.38 0.23 -6.21
N GLU A 204 -29.59 0.64 -5.81
CA GLU A 204 -30.65 -0.24 -5.26
C GLU A 204 -31.67 -0.77 -6.30
N GLY A 205 -31.37 -0.67 -7.61
CA GLY A 205 -32.31 -1.05 -8.68
C GLY A 205 -32.45 -2.57 -8.92
N VAL A 206 -33.59 -3.03 -9.45
CA VAL A 206 -33.83 -4.44 -9.81
C VAL A 206 -32.80 -4.99 -10.82
N MET A 207 -32.31 -4.15 -11.75
CA MET A 207 -31.20 -4.54 -12.64
C MET A 207 -29.83 -4.46 -11.99
N ALA A 208 -29.67 -3.68 -10.92
CA ALA A 208 -28.47 -3.74 -10.09
C ALA A 208 -28.40 -5.11 -9.42
N LEU A 209 -29.53 -5.66 -8.93
CA LEU A 209 -29.58 -7.01 -8.37
C LEU A 209 -29.22 -8.11 -9.39
N ALA A 210 -29.80 -8.05 -10.60
CA ALA A 210 -29.49 -9.02 -11.66
C ALA A 210 -28.02 -8.93 -12.12
N SER A 211 -27.51 -7.70 -12.27
CA SER A 211 -26.12 -7.46 -12.61
C SER A 211 -25.20 -7.92 -11.49
N GLN A 212 -25.47 -7.58 -10.23
CA GLN A 212 -24.72 -8.03 -9.04
C GLN A 212 -24.69 -9.56 -8.95
N ALA A 213 -25.79 -10.26 -9.26
CA ALA A 213 -25.81 -11.72 -9.30
C ALA A 213 -24.86 -12.28 -10.37
N PHE A 214 -24.89 -11.71 -11.59
CA PHE A 214 -23.95 -12.05 -12.65
C PHE A 214 -22.50 -11.74 -12.23
N PHE A 215 -22.23 -10.55 -11.69
CA PHE A 215 -20.91 -10.11 -11.25
C PHE A 215 -20.33 -11.01 -10.15
N ARG A 216 -21.11 -11.34 -9.13
CA ARG A 216 -20.70 -12.25 -8.05
C ARG A 216 -20.36 -13.65 -8.54
N TRP A 217 -20.91 -14.08 -9.68
CA TRP A 217 -20.58 -15.34 -10.32
C TRP A 217 -19.39 -15.22 -11.30
N TYR A 218 -19.41 -14.20 -12.16
CA TYR A 218 -18.48 -14.00 -13.26
C TYR A 218 -17.13 -13.49 -12.78
N PHE A 219 -17.11 -12.42 -11.98
CA PHE A 219 -15.91 -11.69 -11.62
C PHE A 219 -14.88 -12.56 -10.89
N PRO A 220 -15.22 -13.35 -9.85
CA PRO A 220 -14.22 -14.17 -9.17
C PRO A 220 -13.61 -15.26 -10.06
N ARG A 221 -14.38 -15.81 -11.01
CA ARG A 221 -13.90 -16.80 -11.98
C ARG A 221 -13.02 -16.17 -13.05
N PHE A 222 -13.40 -14.98 -13.52
CA PHE A 222 -12.61 -14.20 -14.46
C PHE A 222 -11.30 -13.75 -13.82
N ALA A 223 -11.33 -13.25 -12.58
CA ALA A 223 -10.15 -12.88 -11.81
C ALA A 223 -9.19 -14.07 -11.66
N ALA A 224 -9.67 -15.25 -11.22
CA ALA A 224 -8.83 -16.44 -11.08
C ALA A 224 -8.20 -16.87 -12.41
N LYS A 225 -8.97 -16.82 -13.51
CA LYS A 225 -8.48 -17.20 -14.84
C LYS A 225 -7.42 -16.25 -15.40
N THR A 226 -7.67 -14.96 -15.26
CA THR A 226 -6.77 -13.91 -15.75
C THR A 226 -5.51 -13.78 -14.92
N PHE A 227 -5.57 -14.21 -13.66
CA PHE A 227 -4.42 -14.24 -12.76
C PHE A 227 -3.35 -15.26 -13.20
N ALA A 228 -3.74 -16.50 -13.53
CA ALA A 228 -2.80 -17.50 -14.05
C ALA A 228 -2.15 -17.04 -15.38
N LEU A 229 -2.92 -16.36 -16.23
CA LEU A 229 -2.40 -15.76 -17.46
C LEU A 229 -1.35 -14.67 -17.17
N ALA A 230 -1.61 -13.77 -16.21
CA ALA A 230 -0.65 -12.72 -15.83
C ALA A 230 0.69 -13.32 -15.37
N ARG A 231 0.67 -14.38 -14.55
CA ARG A 231 1.90 -15.07 -14.11
C ARG A 231 2.68 -15.69 -15.27
N GLN A 232 2.01 -16.24 -16.27
CA GLN A 232 2.69 -16.76 -17.47
C GLN A 232 3.32 -15.64 -18.29
N ASP A 233 2.63 -14.51 -18.44
CA ASP A 233 3.19 -13.36 -19.15
C ASP A 233 4.44 -12.82 -18.44
N GLU A 234 4.51 -12.86 -17.11
CA GLU A 234 5.71 -12.55 -16.31
C GLU A 234 6.87 -13.51 -16.59
N TYR A 235 6.63 -14.83 -16.57
CA TYR A 235 7.68 -15.81 -16.91
C TYR A 235 8.15 -15.69 -18.36
N GLU A 236 7.26 -15.35 -19.28
CA GLU A 236 7.62 -15.08 -20.68
C GLU A 236 8.48 -13.83 -20.81
N ALA A 237 8.15 -12.75 -20.08
CA ALA A 237 8.94 -11.54 -20.01
C ALA A 237 10.34 -11.79 -19.41
N ASP A 238 10.44 -12.61 -18.36
CA ASP A 238 11.71 -13.06 -17.78
C ASP A 238 12.55 -13.85 -18.78
N ARG A 239 11.93 -14.76 -19.55
CA ARG A 239 12.62 -15.49 -20.63
C ARG A 239 13.13 -14.57 -21.73
N VAL A 240 12.40 -13.51 -22.08
CA VAL A 240 12.86 -12.49 -23.04
C VAL A 240 14.08 -11.76 -22.50
N SER A 241 14.03 -11.33 -21.23
CA SER A 241 15.15 -10.69 -20.54
C SER A 241 16.39 -11.59 -20.53
N ALA A 242 16.24 -12.85 -20.12
CA ALA A 242 17.32 -13.83 -20.07
C ALA A 242 17.87 -14.17 -21.46
N ARG A 243 17.03 -14.26 -22.50
CA ARG A 243 17.48 -14.48 -23.88
C ARG A 243 18.36 -13.34 -24.39
N LEU A 244 18.07 -12.11 -24.00
CA LEU A 244 18.78 -10.94 -24.50
C LEU A 244 20.05 -10.59 -23.70
N LEU A 245 20.02 -10.74 -22.38
CA LEU A 245 21.09 -10.31 -21.47
C LEU A 245 21.81 -11.47 -20.75
N GLY A 246 21.22 -12.66 -20.76
CA GLY A 246 21.67 -13.86 -20.04
C GLY A 246 20.87 -14.11 -18.75
N PRO A 247 20.61 -15.37 -18.37
CA PRO A 247 19.85 -15.70 -17.16
C PRO A 247 20.50 -15.16 -15.89
N GLY A 248 21.83 -15.24 -15.78
CA GLY A 248 22.54 -14.68 -14.63
C GLY A 248 22.43 -13.17 -14.47
N VAL A 249 22.29 -12.41 -15.57
CA VAL A 249 22.04 -10.95 -15.49
C VAL A 249 20.61 -10.68 -15.04
N ALA A 250 19.64 -11.42 -15.59
CA ALA A 250 18.23 -11.29 -15.21
C ALA A 250 18.00 -11.66 -13.74
N GLY A 251 18.50 -12.82 -13.30
CA GLY A 251 18.42 -13.26 -11.91
C GLY A 251 19.12 -12.31 -10.92
N ALA A 252 20.29 -11.78 -11.31
CA ALA A 252 20.98 -10.78 -10.51
C ALA A 252 20.21 -9.44 -10.43
N ALA A 253 19.58 -8.99 -11.52
CA ALA A 253 18.74 -7.80 -11.53
C ALA A 253 17.52 -7.97 -10.62
N LEU A 254 16.80 -9.09 -10.72
CA LEU A 254 15.66 -9.42 -9.85
C LEU A 254 16.06 -9.41 -8.38
N THR A 255 17.18 -10.05 -8.05
CA THR A 255 17.67 -10.14 -6.67
C THR A 255 18.11 -8.78 -6.14
N GLU A 256 18.84 -7.99 -6.94
CA GLU A 256 19.30 -6.66 -6.53
C GLU A 256 18.13 -5.70 -6.32
N ILE A 257 17.12 -5.72 -7.20
CA ILE A 257 15.89 -4.91 -7.05
C ILE A 257 15.13 -5.32 -5.79
N ALA A 258 14.98 -6.62 -5.53
CA ALA A 258 14.28 -7.11 -4.34
C ALA A 258 14.97 -6.63 -3.04
N VAL A 259 16.30 -6.66 -3.00
CA VAL A 259 17.05 -6.18 -1.82
C VAL A 259 17.05 -4.66 -1.71
N LYS A 260 17.34 -3.94 -2.80
CA LYS A 260 17.43 -2.48 -2.79
C LYS A 260 16.06 -1.81 -2.62
N SER A 261 14.96 -2.46 -3.02
CA SER A 261 13.61 -1.94 -2.77
C SER A 261 13.26 -1.94 -1.27
N THR A 262 13.66 -2.98 -0.52
CA THR A 262 13.53 -2.99 0.95
C THR A 262 14.36 -1.86 1.59
N TRP A 263 15.61 -1.69 1.18
CA TRP A 263 16.42 -0.57 1.68
C TRP A 263 15.83 0.80 1.32
N TYR A 264 15.33 0.96 0.09
CA TYR A 264 14.71 2.19 -0.41
C TYR A 264 13.49 2.55 0.43
N ALA A 265 12.59 1.59 0.69
CA ALA A 265 11.38 1.81 1.47
C ALA A 265 11.68 2.02 2.96
N ASP A 266 12.47 1.15 3.58
CA ASP A 266 12.54 1.05 5.03
C ASP A 266 13.69 1.86 5.65
N ALA A 267 14.80 2.03 4.93
CA ALA A 267 16.02 2.66 5.47
C ALA A 267 16.25 4.06 4.91
N PHE A 268 16.17 4.23 3.58
CA PHE A 268 16.49 5.51 2.94
C PHE A 268 15.52 6.61 3.36
N TRP A 269 14.21 6.40 3.19
CA TRP A 269 13.22 7.43 3.51
C TRP A 269 13.16 7.75 5.01
N ALA A 270 13.25 6.72 5.87
CA ALA A 270 13.35 6.93 7.31
C ALA A 270 14.55 7.81 7.68
N GLY A 271 15.73 7.54 7.10
CA GLY A 271 16.94 8.34 7.30
C GLY A 271 16.82 9.75 6.72
N HIS A 272 16.19 9.91 5.56
CA HIS A 272 15.97 11.20 4.92
C HIS A 272 15.08 12.09 5.79
N TRP A 273 13.94 11.58 6.26
CA TRP A 273 13.02 12.31 7.12
C TRP A 273 13.62 12.63 8.50
N ALA A 274 14.47 11.75 9.04
CA ALA A 274 15.17 12.02 10.31
C ALA A 274 16.07 13.28 10.26
N ARG A 275 16.53 13.70 9.07
CA ARG A 275 17.31 14.96 8.91
C ARG A 275 16.51 16.19 9.31
N ALA A 276 15.19 16.14 9.25
CA ALA A 276 14.33 17.20 9.75
C ALA A 276 14.55 17.46 11.25
N ALA A 277 15.22 16.59 12.02
CA ALA A 277 15.62 16.91 13.39
C ALA A 277 16.60 18.10 13.47
N GLN A 278 17.41 18.31 12.42
CA GLN A 278 18.51 19.29 12.38
C GLN A 278 18.30 20.34 11.29
N GLU A 279 17.61 20.00 10.21
CA GLU A 279 17.45 20.84 9.02
C GLU A 279 16.04 21.44 8.97
N PRO A 280 15.88 22.78 9.08
CA PRO A 280 14.56 23.42 9.06
C PRO A 280 13.91 23.46 7.67
N LEU A 281 14.70 23.28 6.62
CA LEU A 281 14.26 23.26 5.22
C LEU A 281 14.51 21.87 4.62
N PRO A 282 13.64 21.39 3.72
CA PRO A 282 13.82 20.09 3.09
C PRO A 282 15.06 20.06 2.20
N ALA A 283 15.89 19.05 2.40
CA ALA A 283 16.93 18.69 1.45
C ALA A 283 16.34 17.89 0.28
N GLY A 284 16.98 17.93 -0.89
CA GLY A 284 16.62 17.04 -1.99
C GLY A 284 17.05 15.59 -1.69
N PRO A 285 16.19 14.58 -1.86
CA PRO A 285 16.54 13.19 -1.55
C PRO A 285 17.46 12.55 -2.60
N PHE A 286 17.32 12.87 -3.88
CA PHE A 286 17.93 12.14 -5.00
C PHE A 286 19.45 12.28 -5.06
N SER A 287 19.99 13.46 -4.73
CA SER A 287 21.46 13.64 -4.65
C SER A 287 22.10 12.73 -3.59
N ALA A 288 21.46 12.61 -2.42
CA ALA A 288 21.94 11.71 -1.35
C ALA A 288 21.65 10.24 -1.67
N MET A 289 20.58 9.98 -2.44
CA MET A 289 20.18 8.64 -2.86
C MET A 289 21.15 8.04 -3.87
N GLU A 290 21.63 8.81 -4.86
CA GLU A 290 22.62 8.33 -5.85
C GLU A 290 23.85 7.73 -5.15
N ALA A 291 24.41 8.48 -4.18
CA ALA A 291 25.59 8.07 -3.44
C ALA A 291 25.37 6.79 -2.64
N GLN A 292 24.20 6.63 -2.04
CA GLN A 292 23.88 5.46 -1.21
C GLN A 292 23.48 4.23 -2.04
N LEU A 293 22.76 4.40 -3.15
CA LEU A 293 22.36 3.31 -4.03
C LEU A 293 23.53 2.69 -4.79
N CYS A 294 24.60 3.46 -5.04
CA CYS A 294 25.85 2.94 -5.59
C CYS A 294 26.70 2.20 -4.55
N ALA A 295 26.43 2.39 -3.25
CA ALA A 295 27.16 1.70 -2.19
C ALA A 295 26.65 0.27 -2.01
N PRO A 296 27.53 -0.70 -1.67
CA PRO A 296 27.10 -2.04 -1.31
C PRO A 296 26.14 -2.01 -0.12
N VAL A 297 25.02 -2.74 -0.22
CA VAL A 297 24.09 -2.90 0.89
C VAL A 297 24.78 -3.70 2.01
N ALA A 298 24.58 -3.28 3.26
CA ALA A 298 25.15 -3.97 4.42
C ALA A 298 24.81 -5.48 4.38
N PRO A 299 25.79 -6.39 4.57
CA PRO A 299 25.58 -7.82 4.35
C PRO A 299 24.43 -8.45 5.14
N ASP A 300 24.19 -7.98 6.37
CA ASP A 300 23.11 -8.50 7.21
C ASP A 300 21.74 -8.02 6.73
N LEU A 301 21.61 -6.75 6.33
CA LEU A 301 20.39 -6.20 5.74
C LEU A 301 20.08 -6.88 4.40
N ALA A 302 21.08 -7.07 3.54
CA ALA A 302 20.93 -7.77 2.27
C ALA A 302 20.54 -9.25 2.49
N ARG A 303 21.19 -9.89 3.48
CA ARG A 303 20.82 -11.15 4.14
C ARG A 303 19.32 -11.29 4.31
N GLU A 304 18.82 -10.40 5.15
CA GLU A 304 17.44 -10.39 5.61
C GLU A 304 16.44 -10.06 4.51
N ALA A 305 16.73 -9.03 3.70
CA ALA A 305 15.86 -8.62 2.61
C ALA A 305 15.70 -9.74 1.58
N LEU A 306 16.79 -10.43 1.20
CA LEU A 306 16.71 -11.57 0.29
C LEU A 306 15.90 -12.72 0.89
N ARG A 307 16.15 -13.08 2.15
CA ARG A 307 15.39 -14.15 2.82
C ARG A 307 13.90 -13.82 2.87
N SER A 308 13.56 -12.60 3.27
CA SER A 308 12.19 -12.11 3.31
C SER A 308 11.54 -12.17 1.92
N ALA A 309 12.24 -11.73 0.87
CA ALA A 309 11.75 -11.82 -0.51
C ALA A 309 11.51 -13.27 -0.99
N LEU A 310 12.36 -14.23 -0.58
CA LEU A 310 12.22 -15.64 -0.93
C LEU A 310 11.16 -16.40 -0.11
N ARG A 311 10.89 -15.94 1.13
CA ARG A 311 9.84 -16.48 2.01
C ARG A 311 8.45 -15.99 1.63
N ARG A 312 8.34 -14.90 0.84
CA ARG A 312 7.04 -14.44 0.33
C ARG A 312 6.34 -15.61 -0.37
N VAL A 313 5.11 -15.85 0.04
CA VAL A 313 4.22 -16.80 -0.61
C VAL A 313 3.40 -16.01 -1.61
N SER A 314 3.31 -16.54 -2.81
CA SER A 314 2.48 -16.05 -3.90
C SER A 314 1.04 -15.81 -3.41
N ASP A 315 0.68 -14.55 -3.18
CA ASP A 315 -0.69 -14.18 -2.82
C ASP A 315 -1.58 -14.23 -4.06
N VAL A 316 -2.87 -14.53 -3.89
CA VAL A 316 -3.85 -14.59 -4.97
C VAL A 316 -4.29 -13.21 -5.47
N ASP A 317 -3.91 -12.16 -4.74
CA ASP A 317 -4.13 -10.77 -5.11
C ASP A 317 -2.90 -10.14 -5.80
N ASP A 318 -1.71 -10.76 -5.68
CA ASP A 318 -0.49 -10.33 -6.37
C ASP A 318 -0.30 -11.07 -7.70
N THR A 319 -0.48 -10.32 -8.79
CA THR A 319 -0.37 -10.86 -10.15
C THR A 319 1.06 -11.21 -10.56
N HIS A 320 2.07 -10.77 -9.81
CA HIS A 320 3.47 -11.09 -10.09
C HIS A 320 3.89 -12.35 -9.33
N PRO A 321 4.59 -13.30 -9.98
CA PRO A 321 5.22 -14.41 -9.27
C PRO A 321 6.26 -13.91 -8.26
N VAL A 322 6.40 -14.61 -7.14
CA VAL A 322 7.40 -14.27 -6.13
C VAL A 322 8.83 -14.48 -6.67
N LEU A 323 9.80 -13.80 -6.06
CA LEU A 323 11.21 -13.85 -6.47
C LEU A 323 11.74 -15.28 -6.63
N ARG A 324 11.39 -16.18 -5.70
CA ARG A 324 11.83 -17.58 -5.73
C ARG A 324 11.40 -18.27 -7.02
N ASP A 325 10.12 -18.17 -7.37
CA ASP A 325 9.54 -18.87 -8.52
C ASP A 325 10.11 -18.30 -9.84
N ARG A 326 10.37 -16.99 -9.90
CA ARG A 326 11.03 -16.34 -11.06
C ARG A 326 12.49 -16.77 -11.24
N LEU A 327 13.24 -16.87 -10.14
CA LEU A 327 14.63 -17.36 -10.19
C LEU A 327 14.69 -18.83 -10.60
N GLU A 328 13.78 -19.66 -10.09
CA GLU A 328 13.65 -21.07 -10.48
C GLU A 328 13.31 -21.21 -11.98
N ALA A 329 12.38 -20.40 -12.49
CA ALA A 329 12.03 -20.38 -13.91
C ALA A 329 13.18 -19.94 -14.84
N LEU A 330 14.18 -19.24 -14.28
CA LEU A 330 15.40 -18.82 -14.96
C LEU A 330 16.58 -19.79 -14.78
N ASP A 331 16.40 -20.88 -14.01
CA ASP A 331 17.47 -21.80 -13.59
C ASP A 331 18.60 -21.10 -12.82
N GLU A 332 18.25 -20.07 -12.04
CA GLU A 332 19.18 -19.25 -11.26
C GLU A 332 19.05 -19.51 -9.76
N LYS A 333 20.19 -19.53 -9.07
CA LYS A 333 20.22 -19.73 -7.61
C LYS A 333 19.86 -18.44 -6.89
N ALA A 334 19.06 -18.58 -5.83
CA ALA A 334 18.75 -17.49 -4.91
C ALA A 334 19.97 -17.15 -4.03
N ALA A 335 20.86 -16.31 -4.55
CA ALA A 335 22.07 -15.84 -3.88
C ALA A 335 22.24 -14.34 -4.09
N LEU A 336 22.93 -13.68 -3.14
CA LEU A 336 23.24 -12.26 -3.30
C LEU A 336 24.12 -12.05 -4.54
N PRO A 337 23.75 -11.11 -5.43
CA PRO A 337 24.52 -10.82 -6.61
C PRO A 337 25.78 -10.02 -6.24
N VAL A 338 26.74 -9.97 -7.16
CA VAL A 338 27.76 -8.92 -7.13
C VAL A 338 27.06 -7.58 -7.36
N TRP A 339 27.07 -6.66 -6.41
CA TRP A 339 26.33 -5.40 -6.50
C TRP A 339 26.71 -4.56 -7.73
N SER A 340 25.73 -3.82 -8.26
CA SER A 340 25.99 -2.80 -9.27
C SER A 340 26.91 -1.73 -8.68
N THR A 341 28.04 -1.48 -9.33
CA THR A 341 29.06 -0.49 -8.86
C THR A 341 29.01 0.82 -9.65
N LYS A 342 28.38 0.81 -10.82
CA LYS A 342 28.18 1.99 -11.66
C LYS A 342 26.69 2.13 -11.92
N SER A 343 26.15 3.30 -11.66
CA SER A 343 24.76 3.61 -11.98
C SER A 343 24.54 3.70 -13.49
N ALA A 344 23.35 3.26 -13.94
CA ALA A 344 22.85 3.43 -15.30
C ALA A 344 22.41 4.87 -15.63
N LEU A 345 22.65 5.85 -14.74
CA LEU A 345 22.45 7.27 -15.03
C LEU A 345 23.25 7.76 -16.24
N GLU A 346 24.30 7.05 -16.67
CA GLU A 346 25.01 7.32 -17.93
C GLU A 346 24.12 7.17 -19.19
N LEU A 347 22.93 6.59 -19.07
CA LEU A 347 21.95 6.54 -20.16
C LEU A 347 21.26 7.90 -20.39
N LEU A 348 21.29 8.79 -19.39
CA LEU A 348 20.82 10.17 -19.49
C LEU A 348 21.95 11.06 -19.99
N ALA A 349 21.62 12.03 -20.86
CA ALA A 349 22.60 12.99 -21.38
C ALA A 349 23.16 13.89 -20.28
N ASP A 350 22.30 14.35 -19.36
CA ASP A 350 22.66 15.19 -18.22
C ASP A 350 21.99 14.66 -16.95
N LYS A 351 22.68 13.76 -16.25
CA LYS A 351 22.18 13.21 -14.98
C LYS A 351 22.03 14.28 -13.88
N ALA A 352 22.86 15.33 -13.88
CA ALA A 352 22.83 16.36 -12.85
C ALA A 352 21.58 17.23 -12.98
N LYS A 353 21.18 17.57 -14.22
CA LYS A 353 19.90 18.21 -14.53
C LYS A 353 18.73 17.44 -13.93
N TRP A 354 18.67 16.13 -14.16
CA TRP A 354 17.54 15.30 -13.72
C TRP A 354 17.50 15.15 -12.19
N ILE A 355 18.64 14.89 -11.55
CA ILE A 355 18.72 14.85 -10.08
C ILE A 355 18.26 16.18 -9.48
N ALA A 356 18.75 17.31 -10.00
CA ALA A 356 18.35 18.63 -9.52
C ALA A 356 16.87 18.93 -9.75
N TYR A 357 16.31 18.48 -10.87
CA TYR A 357 14.88 18.61 -11.18
C TYR A 357 14.02 17.90 -10.13
N PHE A 358 14.27 16.60 -9.89
CA PHE A 358 13.48 15.82 -8.95
C PHE A 358 13.73 16.23 -7.49
N ASP A 359 14.94 16.65 -7.14
CA ASP A 359 15.21 17.27 -5.84
C ASP A 359 14.41 18.56 -5.64
N GLY A 360 14.30 19.39 -6.68
CA GLY A 360 13.51 20.61 -6.66
C GLY A 360 12.01 20.35 -6.58
N GLU A 361 11.51 19.36 -7.32
CA GLU A 361 10.12 18.95 -7.31
C GLU A 361 9.74 18.39 -5.93
N TRP A 362 10.50 17.43 -5.41
CA TRP A 362 10.28 16.86 -4.08
C TRP A 362 10.25 17.92 -2.98
N ARG A 363 11.22 18.86 -2.98
CA ARG A 363 11.25 19.97 -2.01
C ARG A 363 10.00 20.83 -2.05
N ARG A 364 9.46 21.12 -3.24
CA ARG A 364 8.22 21.92 -3.38
C ARG A 364 7.02 21.15 -2.86
N THR A 365 6.92 19.88 -3.23
CA THR A 365 5.80 19.01 -2.87
C THR A 365 5.76 18.72 -1.36
N HIS A 366 6.91 18.61 -0.70
CA HIS A 366 7.01 18.22 0.72
C HIS A 366 7.40 19.36 1.68
N ALA A 367 7.43 20.63 1.22
CA ALA A 367 7.86 21.76 2.05
C ALA A 367 7.03 21.95 3.33
N SER A 368 5.70 21.80 3.22
CA SER A 368 4.78 21.88 4.36
C SER A 368 5.04 20.78 5.37
N ASP A 369 5.16 19.56 4.87
CA ASP A 369 5.25 18.35 5.68
C ASP A 369 6.60 18.30 6.39
N TRP A 370 7.67 18.69 5.69
CA TRP A 370 8.99 18.86 6.29
C TRP A 370 8.99 19.88 7.42
N LYS A 371 8.40 21.06 7.22
CA LYS A 371 8.33 22.10 8.25
C LYS A 371 7.56 21.62 9.48
N GLN A 372 6.48 20.86 9.29
CA GLN A 372 5.71 20.28 10.38
C GLN A 372 6.51 19.21 11.12
N HIS A 373 7.16 18.32 10.39
CA HIS A 373 7.99 17.26 10.95
C HIS A 373 9.18 17.84 11.72
N HIS A 374 9.84 18.89 11.19
CA HIS A 374 10.90 19.63 11.88
C HIS A 374 10.42 20.23 13.20
N ALA A 375 9.25 20.89 13.20
CA ALA A 375 8.67 21.47 14.42
C ALA A 375 8.33 20.40 15.46
N TYR A 376 7.79 19.25 15.03
CA TYR A 376 7.54 18.11 15.91
C TYR A 376 8.84 17.58 16.51
N LEU A 377 9.86 17.30 15.69
CA LEU A 377 11.15 16.79 16.17
C LEU A 377 11.87 17.80 17.06
N ALA A 378 11.71 19.11 16.85
CA ALA A 378 12.20 20.13 17.76
C ALA A 378 11.58 20.01 19.16
N ARG A 379 10.25 19.84 19.25
CA ARG A 379 9.57 19.60 20.53
C ARG A 379 10.02 18.30 21.20
N VAL A 380 10.21 17.23 20.43
CA VAL A 380 10.76 15.96 20.95
C VAL A 380 12.17 16.16 21.50
N ARG A 381 13.03 16.92 20.81
CA ARG A 381 14.39 17.25 21.28
C ARG A 381 14.39 18.06 22.57
N GLU A 382 13.50 19.05 22.69
CA GLU A 382 13.32 19.82 23.93
C GLU A 382 12.90 18.91 25.09
N ARG A 383 11.98 17.97 24.83
CA ARG A 383 11.57 16.98 25.84
C ARG A 383 12.71 16.06 26.27
N VAL A 384 13.51 15.57 25.32
CA VAL A 384 14.72 14.79 25.61
C VAL A 384 15.71 15.59 26.46
N ALA A 385 15.94 16.87 26.14
CA ALA A 385 16.82 17.72 26.92
C ALA A 385 16.32 17.94 28.36
N ALA A 386 15.00 18.12 28.54
CA ALA A 386 14.39 18.23 29.86
C ALA A 386 14.57 16.94 30.68
N LEU A 387 14.27 15.78 30.09
CA LEU A 387 14.42 14.46 30.74
C LEU A 387 15.88 14.12 31.05
N ALA A 388 16.81 14.51 30.19
CA ALA A 388 18.25 14.38 30.44
C ALA A 388 18.71 15.26 31.61
N GLY A 389 18.18 16.49 31.73
CA GLY A 389 18.48 17.39 32.85
C GLY A 389 17.99 16.87 34.22
N SER A 390 16.96 16.04 34.24
CA SER A 390 16.42 15.41 35.45
C SER A 390 16.83 13.93 35.62
N ALA A 391 17.81 13.42 34.86
CA ALA A 391 18.19 12.00 34.80
C ALA A 391 18.34 11.27 36.15
N GLY A 392 18.87 11.95 37.18
CA GLY A 392 19.03 11.37 38.52
C GLY A 392 17.76 11.24 39.36
N ARG A 393 16.66 11.89 38.95
CA ARG A 393 15.38 11.98 39.67
C ARG A 393 14.20 11.42 38.88
N ASN A 394 14.40 11.04 37.63
CA ASN A 394 13.35 10.49 36.78
C ASN A 394 12.76 9.21 37.36
N ASN A 395 11.43 9.09 37.29
CA ASN A 395 10.74 7.84 37.61
C ASN A 395 10.81 6.84 36.42
N ALA A 396 10.23 5.65 36.59
CA ALA A 396 10.28 4.60 35.56
C ALA A 396 9.61 5.02 34.24
N ASP A 397 8.46 5.71 34.29
CA ASP A 397 7.75 6.21 33.10
C ASP A 397 8.58 7.24 32.35
N GLU A 398 9.20 8.20 33.07
CA GLU A 398 10.06 9.24 32.49
C GLU A 398 11.33 8.66 31.87
N MET A 399 11.90 7.60 32.45
CA MET A 399 13.04 6.88 31.86
C MET A 399 12.67 6.16 30.56
N VAL A 400 11.47 5.58 30.48
CA VAL A 400 10.93 4.98 29.25
C VAL A 400 10.64 6.05 28.21
N GLU A 401 9.97 7.13 28.60
CA GLU A 401 9.67 8.27 27.73
C GLU A 401 10.95 8.84 27.12
N TRP A 402 12.01 8.99 27.93
CA TRP A 402 13.30 9.48 27.44
C TRP A 402 13.86 8.57 26.34
N ALA A 403 13.89 7.26 26.59
CA ALA A 403 14.35 6.28 25.61
C ALA A 403 13.53 6.33 24.30
N ASP A 404 12.21 6.40 24.42
CA ASP A 404 11.30 6.42 23.27
C ASP A 404 11.43 7.72 22.46
N CYS A 405 11.52 8.88 23.11
CA CYS A 405 11.72 10.17 22.46
C CYS A 405 13.07 10.23 21.72
N GLU A 406 14.13 9.66 22.30
CA GLU A 406 15.44 9.64 21.66
C GLU A 406 15.46 8.73 20.42
N ARG A 407 14.76 7.59 20.46
CA ARG A 407 14.55 6.73 19.29
C ARG A 407 13.74 7.38 18.18
N ARG A 408 12.80 8.28 18.50
CA ARG A 408 12.04 9.05 17.50
C ARG A 408 12.91 10.05 16.75
N ILE A 409 13.94 10.60 17.40
CA ILE A 409 14.90 11.51 16.75
C ILE A 409 15.94 10.71 15.96
N ASN A 410 16.43 9.61 16.56
CA ASN A 410 17.43 8.75 15.96
C ASN A 410 17.09 7.28 16.23
N ALA A 411 16.60 6.59 15.20
CA ALA A 411 16.18 5.19 15.29
C ALA A 411 17.28 4.23 15.76
N VAL A 412 18.57 4.58 15.57
CA VAL A 412 19.72 3.77 15.96
C VAL A 412 20.39 4.23 17.26
N ALA A 413 19.75 5.12 18.03
CA ALA A 413 20.27 5.55 19.33
C ALA A 413 20.37 4.39 20.32
N ASP A 414 21.49 4.29 21.02
CA ASP A 414 21.65 3.33 22.11
C ASP A 414 20.89 3.82 23.35
N VAL A 415 19.66 3.31 23.49
CA VAL A 415 18.76 3.66 24.59
C VAL A 415 18.56 2.54 25.61
N ARG A 416 19.25 1.41 25.43
CA ARG A 416 19.06 0.20 26.26
C ARG A 416 19.21 0.49 27.75
N GLY A 417 20.25 1.23 28.12
CA GLY A 417 20.53 1.57 29.52
C GLY A 417 19.40 2.35 30.21
N ARG A 418 18.59 3.10 29.45
CA ARG A 418 17.44 3.85 29.99
C ARG A 418 16.29 2.92 30.36
N TYR A 419 16.00 1.92 29.52
CA TYR A 419 15.02 0.89 29.86
C TYR A 419 15.48 0.02 31.04
N GLU A 420 16.77 -0.36 31.08
CA GLU A 420 17.32 -1.12 32.21
C GLU A 420 17.22 -0.32 33.52
N ARG A 421 17.50 0.99 33.48
CA ARG A 421 17.33 1.88 34.63
C ARG A 421 15.86 2.00 35.05
N ALA A 422 14.92 2.09 34.11
CA ALA A 422 13.49 2.05 34.43
C ALA A 422 13.09 0.75 35.15
N LEU A 423 13.65 -0.39 34.73
CA LEU A 423 13.42 -1.69 35.38
C LEU A 423 14.09 -1.80 36.76
N GLN A 424 15.17 -1.06 37.03
CA GLN A 424 15.73 -0.97 38.38
C GLN A 424 14.81 -0.19 39.34
N ILE A 425 14.08 0.80 38.83
CA ILE A 425 13.12 1.59 39.61
C ILE A 425 11.83 0.78 39.82
N THR A 426 11.31 0.20 38.73
CA THR A 426 10.08 -0.60 38.72
C THR A 426 10.32 -1.90 37.95
N ALA A 427 10.50 -3.01 38.67
CA ALA A 427 10.97 -4.30 38.15
C ALA A 427 10.25 -4.78 36.89
N ASP A 428 8.91 -4.69 36.86
CA ASP A 428 8.08 -5.21 35.78
C ASP A 428 7.35 -4.13 34.99
N HIS A 429 7.99 -2.96 34.85
CA HIS A 429 7.44 -1.85 34.08
C HIS A 429 7.20 -2.24 32.60
N PRO A 430 5.95 -2.20 32.11
CA PRO A 430 5.60 -2.78 30.80
C PRO A 430 6.27 -2.07 29.63
N GLY A 431 6.34 -0.74 29.65
CA GLY A 431 7.03 0.04 28.61
C GLY A 431 8.53 -0.25 28.56
N ALA A 432 9.15 -0.49 29.72
CA ALA A 432 10.58 -0.74 29.80
C ALA A 432 10.93 -2.16 29.34
N LEU A 433 10.12 -3.17 29.72
CA LEU A 433 10.26 -4.54 29.21
C LEU A 433 10.05 -4.58 27.68
N ARG A 434 9.05 -3.86 27.16
CA ARG A 434 8.81 -3.76 25.72
C ARG A 434 10.00 -3.13 24.99
N GLY A 435 10.50 -1.99 25.48
CA GLY A 435 11.67 -1.31 24.92
C GLY A 435 12.94 -2.17 25.00
N LEU A 436 13.16 -2.87 26.11
CA LEU A 436 14.28 -3.79 26.27
C LEU A 436 14.21 -4.95 25.25
N ALA A 437 13.04 -5.57 25.07
CA ALA A 437 12.85 -6.64 24.08
C ALA A 437 13.16 -6.22 22.64
N GLN A 438 12.99 -4.93 22.32
CA GLN A 438 13.30 -4.34 21.02
C GLN A 438 14.78 -3.96 20.85
N THR A 439 15.49 -3.67 21.95
CA THR A 439 16.92 -3.29 21.92
C THR A 439 17.87 -4.47 22.08
N LEU A 440 17.36 -5.62 22.55
CA LEU A 440 18.14 -6.86 22.61
C LEU A 440 18.54 -7.36 21.20
N PRO A 441 19.75 -7.92 21.04
CA PRO A 441 20.21 -8.45 19.76
C PRO A 441 19.23 -9.48 19.20
N PRO A 442 18.93 -9.47 17.88
CA PRO A 442 17.94 -10.37 17.28
C PRO A 442 18.31 -11.85 17.45
N LYS A 443 19.61 -12.17 17.49
CA LYS A 443 20.15 -13.52 17.68
C LYS A 443 20.10 -14.02 19.13
N ASP A 444 19.84 -13.15 20.10
CA ASP A 444 19.72 -13.54 21.52
C ASP A 444 18.27 -13.91 21.85
N ARG A 445 17.80 -15.00 21.23
CA ARG A 445 16.43 -15.48 21.38
C ARG A 445 16.08 -15.81 22.82
N ALA A 446 17.01 -16.38 23.58
CA ALA A 446 16.78 -16.73 24.99
C ALA A 446 16.51 -15.50 25.84
N ALA A 447 17.34 -14.45 25.75
CA ALA A 447 17.12 -13.21 26.50
C ALA A 447 15.83 -12.52 26.08
N ARG A 448 15.52 -12.47 24.77
CA ARG A 448 14.30 -11.85 24.26
C ARG A 448 13.05 -12.60 24.74
N LEU A 449 13.03 -13.92 24.66
CA LEU A 449 11.90 -14.72 25.17
C LEU A 449 11.71 -14.54 26.68
N ALA A 450 12.78 -14.43 27.47
CA ALA A 450 12.68 -14.18 28.89
C ALA A 450 12.03 -12.81 29.20
N VAL A 451 12.38 -11.76 28.44
CA VAL A 451 11.75 -10.44 28.58
C VAL A 451 10.27 -10.47 28.15
N LEU A 452 9.96 -11.19 27.07
CA LEU A 452 8.58 -11.34 26.57
C LEU A 452 7.71 -12.14 27.55
N GLU A 453 8.25 -13.17 28.19
CA GLU A 453 7.56 -13.94 29.23
C GLU A 453 7.19 -13.03 30.41
N ARG A 454 8.16 -12.23 30.89
CA ARG A 454 7.94 -11.25 31.96
C ARG A 454 6.87 -10.23 31.58
N LEU A 455 6.94 -9.68 30.36
CA LEU A 455 5.98 -8.69 29.87
C LEU A 455 4.56 -9.29 29.75
N HIS A 456 4.45 -10.52 29.26
CA HIS A 456 3.17 -11.22 29.15
C HIS A 456 2.55 -11.51 30.53
N ALA A 457 3.38 -11.87 31.52
CA ALA A 457 2.95 -12.14 32.88
C ALA A 457 2.54 -10.86 33.63
N SER A 458 3.30 -9.77 33.48
CA SER A 458 3.12 -8.54 34.26
C SER A 458 2.10 -7.58 33.68
N SER A 459 1.79 -7.66 32.38
CA SER A 459 0.94 -6.67 31.70
C SER A 459 -0.08 -7.34 30.79
N THR A 460 -1.35 -7.35 31.24
CA THR A 460 -2.51 -7.71 30.42
C THR A 460 -2.56 -6.90 29.12
N ALA A 461 -2.26 -5.61 29.18
CA ALA A 461 -2.20 -4.69 28.04
C ALA A 461 -1.17 -5.11 26.97
N SER A 462 -0.09 -5.77 27.39
CA SER A 462 1.03 -6.11 26.52
C SER A 462 1.04 -7.57 26.08
N ARG A 463 0.08 -8.39 26.54
CA ARG A 463 0.00 -9.83 26.23
C ARG A 463 -0.04 -10.10 24.75
N TRP A 464 -0.87 -9.37 24.02
CA TRP A 464 -0.99 -9.54 22.56
C TRP A 464 0.34 -9.23 21.87
N TRP A 465 0.93 -8.07 22.16
CA TRP A 465 2.21 -7.67 21.57
C TRP A 465 3.33 -8.65 21.94
N ALA A 466 3.42 -9.05 23.22
CA ALA A 466 4.42 -9.99 23.70
C ALA A 466 4.28 -11.36 23.01
N ALA A 467 3.05 -11.88 22.91
CA ALA A 467 2.80 -13.18 22.30
C ALA A 467 3.05 -13.17 20.79
N LYS A 468 2.59 -12.14 20.07
CA LYS A 468 2.89 -11.99 18.63
C LYS A 468 4.39 -11.87 18.37
N THR A 469 5.10 -11.09 19.18
CA THR A 469 6.54 -10.93 19.06
C THR A 469 7.28 -12.24 19.37
N ALA A 470 6.83 -13.00 20.38
CA ALA A 470 7.41 -14.29 20.71
C ALA A 470 7.18 -15.33 19.61
N VAL A 471 5.97 -15.41 19.04
CA VAL A 471 5.68 -16.28 17.89
C VAL A 471 6.59 -15.94 16.72
N ALA A 472 6.68 -14.66 16.34
CA ALA A 472 7.56 -14.23 15.25
C ALA A 472 9.04 -14.61 15.50
N LEU A 473 9.51 -14.48 16.75
CA LEU A 473 10.86 -14.86 17.15
C LEU A 473 11.10 -16.38 17.11
N LEU A 474 10.10 -17.19 17.43
CA LEU A 474 10.17 -18.66 17.42
C LEU A 474 10.04 -19.23 16.00
N GLU A 475 9.32 -18.54 15.12
CA GLU A 475 9.19 -18.87 13.70
C GLU A 475 10.39 -18.42 12.87
N ASP A 476 11.23 -17.53 13.41
CA ASP A 476 12.46 -17.10 12.77
C ASP A 476 13.57 -18.16 12.94
N PRO A 477 13.93 -18.92 11.88
CA PRO A 477 14.97 -19.95 11.96
C PRO A 477 16.37 -19.38 12.24
N ASP A 478 16.57 -18.08 12.03
CA ASP A 478 17.85 -17.41 12.25
C ASP A 478 18.03 -16.95 13.69
N ALA A 479 16.94 -16.90 14.46
CA ALA A 479 16.95 -16.59 15.89
C ALA A 479 17.33 -17.81 16.75
N GLY A 480 17.29 -19.03 16.21
CA GLY A 480 17.71 -20.25 16.91
C GLY A 480 17.03 -21.53 16.39
N PRO A 481 17.37 -22.70 16.96
CA PRO A 481 16.78 -23.97 16.57
C PRO A 481 15.25 -23.97 16.74
N HIS A 482 14.57 -24.76 15.93
CA HIS A 482 13.12 -24.91 16.01
C HIS A 482 12.70 -25.46 17.38
N ASP A 483 11.78 -24.78 18.05
CA ASP A 483 11.25 -25.15 19.37
C ASP A 483 9.73 -25.25 19.27
N GLU A 484 9.26 -26.41 18.81
CA GLU A 484 7.84 -26.69 18.60
C GLU A 484 7.01 -26.53 19.90
N PRO A 485 7.47 -27.03 21.08
CA PRO A 485 6.74 -26.82 22.33
C PRO A 485 6.54 -25.35 22.69
N ALA A 486 7.61 -24.53 22.62
CA ALA A 486 7.50 -23.10 22.91
C ALA A 486 6.61 -22.39 21.89
N LEU A 487 6.76 -22.73 20.60
CA LEU A 487 5.96 -22.13 19.53
C LEU A 487 4.47 -22.43 19.71
N LYS A 488 4.10 -23.66 20.05
CA LYS A 488 2.72 -24.04 20.34
C LYS A 488 2.15 -23.23 21.50
N LEU A 489 2.89 -23.13 22.61
CA LEU A 489 2.49 -22.35 23.79
C LEU A 489 2.23 -20.88 23.43
N TRP A 490 3.16 -20.25 22.70
CA TRP A 490 3.04 -18.84 22.34
C TRP A 490 1.97 -18.56 21.29
N ARG A 491 1.69 -19.51 20.39
CA ARG A 491 0.54 -19.44 19.47
C ARG A 491 -0.79 -19.51 20.19
N GLU A 492 -0.92 -20.39 21.19
CA GLU A 492 -2.13 -20.46 22.03
C GLU A 492 -2.34 -19.15 22.82
N ARG A 493 -1.27 -18.59 23.39
CA ARG A 493 -1.29 -17.26 24.06
C ARG A 493 -1.68 -16.14 23.09
N ALA A 494 -1.13 -16.14 21.88
CA ALA A 494 -1.44 -15.13 20.87
C ALA A 494 -2.92 -15.20 20.46
N LYS A 495 -3.46 -16.39 20.22
CA LYS A 495 -4.88 -16.60 19.90
C LYS A 495 -5.80 -16.12 21.03
N ALA A 496 -5.45 -16.41 22.28
CA ALA A 496 -6.21 -15.95 23.43
C ALA A 496 -6.20 -14.42 23.57
N ALA A 497 -5.03 -13.79 23.37
CA ALA A 497 -4.89 -12.34 23.43
C ALA A 497 -5.59 -11.63 22.24
N GLU A 498 -5.57 -12.21 21.05
CA GLU A 498 -6.25 -11.68 19.86
C GLU A 498 -7.76 -11.66 20.02
N ALA A 499 -8.34 -12.68 20.66
CA ALA A 499 -9.77 -12.66 21.00
C ALA A 499 -10.14 -11.51 21.95
N ALA A 500 -9.24 -11.14 22.87
CA ALA A 500 -9.43 -9.99 23.77
C ALA A 500 -9.30 -8.65 23.02
N GLU A 501 -8.30 -8.51 22.14
CA GLU A 501 -8.16 -7.34 21.26
C GLU A 501 -9.39 -7.14 20.37
N GLN A 502 -9.93 -8.22 19.81
CA GLN A 502 -11.13 -8.16 18.98
C GLN A 502 -12.35 -7.66 19.76
N ARG A 503 -12.58 -8.18 20.98
CA ARG A 503 -13.65 -7.69 21.86
C ARG A 503 -13.47 -6.22 22.22
N ALA A 504 -12.25 -5.80 22.54
CA ALA A 504 -11.95 -4.41 22.85
C ALA A 504 -12.19 -3.47 21.66
N TRP A 505 -11.86 -3.90 20.44
CA TRP A 505 -12.15 -3.15 19.22
C TRP A 505 -13.66 -3.07 18.95
N GLU A 506 -14.37 -4.19 19.08
CA GLU A 506 -15.83 -4.25 18.98
C GLU A 506 -16.52 -3.32 19.98
N GLU A 507 -16.02 -3.23 21.22
CA GLU A 507 -16.53 -2.27 22.21
C GLU A 507 -16.36 -0.81 21.74
N ILE A 508 -15.25 -0.48 21.08
CA ILE A 508 -15.01 0.88 20.54
C ILE A 508 -15.96 1.16 19.38
N THR A 509 -16.05 0.24 18.41
CA THR A 509 -16.77 0.42 17.14
C THR A 509 -18.28 0.19 17.23
N SER A 510 -18.75 -0.54 18.25
CA SER A 510 -20.17 -0.84 18.41
C SER A 510 -20.99 0.38 18.83
N THR A 511 -22.19 0.47 18.26
CA THR A 511 -23.23 1.41 18.68
C THR A 511 -23.93 0.90 19.93
N PRO A 512 -24.27 1.77 20.91
CA PRO A 512 -24.18 3.23 20.88
C PRO A 512 -22.78 3.79 21.24
N PHE A 513 -22.32 4.77 20.47
CA PHE A 513 -20.96 5.35 20.58
C PHE A 513 -20.68 6.09 21.89
N PHE A 514 -21.71 6.71 22.49
CA PHE A 514 -21.61 7.47 23.74
C PHE A 514 -21.78 6.62 25.00
N SER A 515 -21.79 5.29 24.88
CA SER A 515 -21.78 4.42 26.06
C SER A 515 -20.40 4.35 26.70
N GLN A 516 -20.36 4.37 28.03
CA GLN A 516 -19.13 4.25 28.83
C GLN A 516 -18.05 5.29 28.47
N ILE A 517 -18.45 6.52 28.14
CA ILE A 517 -17.52 7.60 27.81
C ILE A 517 -17.12 8.44 29.03
N ALA A 518 -15.95 9.04 28.96
CA ALA A 518 -15.44 10.05 29.88
C ALA A 518 -14.74 11.18 29.11
N ARG A 519 -14.45 12.28 29.80
CA ARG A 519 -13.64 13.37 29.23
C ARG A 519 -12.24 12.85 28.89
N HIS A 520 -11.63 13.36 27.82
CA HIS A 520 -10.28 12.96 27.43
C HIS A 520 -9.26 13.26 28.52
N ASP A 521 -8.19 12.47 28.57
CA ASP A 521 -7.10 12.53 29.55
C ASP A 521 -5.76 12.98 28.94
N LEU A 522 -5.80 13.58 27.74
CA LEU A 522 -4.63 14.14 27.08
C LEU A 522 -4.00 15.27 27.91
N SER A 523 -2.68 15.23 28.03
CA SER A 523 -1.86 16.35 28.51
C SER A 523 -1.92 17.56 27.58
N GLU A 524 -1.47 18.73 28.03
CA GLU A 524 -1.42 19.92 27.17
C GLU A 524 -0.56 19.70 25.91
N PHE A 525 0.53 18.94 26.05
CA PHE A 525 1.38 18.57 24.93
C PHE A 525 0.63 17.70 23.92
N GLU A 526 0.03 16.58 24.36
CA GLU A 526 -0.72 15.66 23.50
C GLU A 526 -1.94 16.34 22.85
N LEU A 527 -2.64 17.22 23.58
CA LEU A 527 -3.74 18.00 23.04
C LEU A 527 -3.27 19.03 22.01
N GLY A 528 -2.09 19.62 22.22
CA GLY A 528 -1.43 20.50 21.26
C GLY A 528 -1.09 19.80 19.95
N GLU A 529 -0.55 18.58 20.01
CA GLU A 529 -0.29 17.74 18.82
C GLU A 529 -1.58 17.44 18.06
N LEU A 530 -2.63 16.97 18.75
CA LEU A 530 -3.93 16.70 18.14
C LEU A 530 -4.53 17.94 17.46
N ARG A 531 -4.46 19.11 18.12
CA ARG A 531 -4.97 20.36 17.53
C ARG A 531 -4.17 20.77 16.30
N ALA A 532 -2.85 20.57 16.31
CA ALA A 532 -2.03 20.81 15.13
C ALA A 532 -2.44 19.89 13.98
N ASP A 533 -2.74 18.61 14.23
CA ASP A 533 -3.30 17.69 13.22
C ASP A 533 -4.62 18.20 12.65
N LEU A 534 -5.55 18.59 13.51
CA LEU A 534 -6.89 19.03 13.09
C LEU A 534 -6.87 20.34 12.28
N VAL A 535 -5.97 21.28 12.59
CA VAL A 535 -5.79 22.52 11.81
C VAL A 535 -5.43 22.19 10.36
N ARG A 536 -4.58 21.18 10.15
CA ARG A 536 -4.06 20.78 8.83
C ARG A 536 -5.12 20.17 7.92
N CYS A 537 -6.15 19.55 8.48
CA CYS A 537 -7.24 18.99 7.71
C CYS A 537 -8.27 20.05 7.37
N SER A 538 -8.06 20.73 6.23
CA SER A 538 -8.92 21.82 5.73
C SER A 538 -10.43 21.53 5.79
N PRO A 539 -10.93 20.31 5.50
CA PRO A 539 -12.36 20.04 5.53
C PRO A 539 -13.00 20.00 6.93
N ILE A 540 -12.22 19.89 8.01
CA ILE A 540 -12.75 19.81 9.37
C ILE A 540 -13.15 21.21 9.84
N SER A 541 -14.40 21.41 10.25
CA SER A 541 -14.87 22.66 10.86
C SER A 541 -14.83 22.61 12.38
N ARG A 542 -15.19 21.47 12.99
CA ARG A 542 -15.19 21.25 14.44
C ARG A 542 -14.78 19.81 14.75
N ALA A 543 -14.17 19.62 15.92
CA ALA A 543 -13.82 18.30 16.41
C ALA A 543 -14.12 18.15 17.90
N TRP A 544 -14.64 16.99 18.29
CA TRP A 544 -14.86 16.57 19.67
C TRP A 544 -14.06 15.31 19.95
N LEU A 545 -13.58 15.19 21.18
CA LEU A 545 -12.82 14.03 21.63
C LEU A 545 -13.42 13.50 22.92
N VAL A 546 -13.74 12.21 22.93
CA VAL A 546 -14.14 11.50 24.15
C VAL A 546 -13.22 10.32 24.38
N ARG A 547 -12.98 9.99 25.65
CA ARG A 547 -12.34 8.73 26.03
C ARG A 547 -13.43 7.68 26.21
N LYS A 548 -13.26 6.51 25.61
CA LYS A 548 -14.14 5.35 25.80
C LYS A 548 -13.52 4.41 26.82
N ASN A 549 -14.25 4.12 27.89
CA ASN A 549 -13.81 3.19 28.92
C ASN A 549 -14.18 1.78 28.51
N LEU A 550 -13.18 0.98 28.15
CA LEU A 550 -13.38 -0.40 27.71
C LEU A 550 -13.55 -1.32 28.92
N ARG A 551 -14.41 -2.32 28.81
CA ARG A 551 -14.57 -3.38 29.82
C ARG A 551 -13.42 -4.37 29.76
N GLU A 552 -13.06 -4.80 28.55
CA GLU A 552 -11.94 -5.73 28.36
C GLU A 552 -10.61 -5.12 28.84
N PHE A 553 -10.36 -3.84 28.51
CA PHE A 553 -9.11 -3.14 28.85
C PHE A 553 -9.35 -1.74 29.48
N PRO A 554 -9.78 -1.64 30.75
CA PRO A 554 -10.12 -0.36 31.39
C PRO A 554 -8.94 0.62 31.49
N TRP A 555 -7.72 0.09 31.55
CA TRP A 555 -6.48 0.87 31.63
C TRP A 555 -6.03 1.43 30.26
N ARG A 556 -6.56 0.93 29.14
CA ARG A 556 -6.11 1.37 27.81
C ARG A 556 -6.78 2.68 27.44
N ARG A 557 -5.98 3.61 26.90
CA ARG A 557 -6.49 4.82 26.28
C ARG A 557 -7.14 4.46 24.95
N ALA A 558 -8.44 4.67 24.87
CA ALA A 558 -9.24 4.50 23.66
C ALA A 558 -10.07 5.77 23.46
N TYR A 559 -10.00 6.33 22.27
CA TYR A 559 -10.60 7.60 21.93
C TYR A 559 -11.62 7.44 20.81
N VAL A 560 -12.71 8.19 20.91
CA VAL A 560 -13.61 8.41 19.78
C VAL A 560 -13.53 9.89 19.43
N VAL A 561 -13.13 10.16 18.19
CA VAL A 561 -13.01 11.50 17.63
C VAL A 561 -14.21 11.74 16.72
N PHE A 562 -15.00 12.74 17.05
CA PHE A 562 -16.10 13.17 16.17
C PHE A 562 -15.65 14.41 15.41
N VAL A 563 -15.79 14.40 14.09
CA VAL A 563 -15.42 15.54 13.23
C VAL A 563 -16.63 16.04 12.45
N GLU A 564 -16.76 17.35 12.33
CA GLU A 564 -17.73 17.98 11.45
C GLU A 564 -17.06 18.28 10.10
N LEU A 565 -17.65 17.77 9.02
CA LEU A 565 -17.11 17.78 7.66
C LEU A 565 -18.14 18.40 6.69
N PRO A 566 -18.37 19.72 6.75
CA PRO A 566 -19.36 20.38 5.91
C PRO A 566 -18.94 20.32 4.43
N GLY A 567 -19.89 20.04 3.54
CA GLY A 567 -19.69 20.11 2.09
C GLY A 567 -19.01 18.91 1.42
N LEU A 568 -18.57 17.89 2.17
CA LEU A 568 -18.03 16.64 1.60
C LEU A 568 -19.14 15.59 1.36
N PRO A 569 -19.09 14.79 0.28
CA PRO A 569 -19.94 13.61 0.10
C PRO A 569 -19.53 12.47 1.04
N ASP A 570 -20.44 11.54 1.33
CA ASP A 570 -20.25 10.51 2.37
C ASP A 570 -19.08 9.55 2.12
N GLU A 571 -18.79 9.22 0.86
CA GLU A 571 -17.65 8.37 0.50
C GLU A 571 -16.31 9.05 0.83
N GLU A 572 -16.18 10.34 0.53
CA GLU A 572 -14.99 11.13 0.86
C GLU A 572 -14.85 11.33 2.37
N ARG A 573 -15.96 11.51 3.10
CA ARG A 573 -15.96 11.57 4.58
C ARG A 573 -15.46 10.29 5.20
N TRP A 574 -15.91 9.13 4.71
CA TRP A 574 -15.47 7.83 5.20
C TRP A 574 -13.96 7.65 5.02
N ASN A 575 -13.47 7.88 3.80
CA ASN A 575 -12.05 7.74 3.48
C ASN A 575 -11.18 8.68 4.34
N LEU A 576 -11.60 9.94 4.50
CA LEU A 576 -10.91 10.89 5.36
C LEU A 576 -10.90 10.45 6.83
N CYS A 577 -12.01 9.91 7.36
CA CYS A 577 -12.05 9.40 8.73
C CYS A 577 -11.08 8.21 8.93
N ARG A 578 -11.03 7.26 7.99
CA ARG A 578 -10.09 6.13 8.06
C ARG A 578 -8.64 6.59 7.98
N GLN A 579 -8.34 7.59 7.16
CA GLN A 579 -7.02 8.21 7.10
C GLN A 579 -6.64 8.86 8.43
N LEU A 580 -7.56 9.61 9.04
CA LEU A 580 -7.35 10.28 10.32
C LEU A 580 -7.05 9.31 11.47
N GLU A 581 -7.61 8.10 11.46
CA GLU A 581 -7.27 7.08 12.48
C GLU A 581 -5.78 6.71 12.47
N GLN A 582 -5.11 6.86 11.33
CA GLN A 582 -3.69 6.55 11.17
C GLN A 582 -2.80 7.77 11.35
N THR A 583 -3.30 8.97 11.04
CA THR A 583 -2.50 10.20 11.04
C THR A 583 -2.63 11.05 12.30
N LEU A 584 -3.72 10.91 13.07
CA LEU A 584 -3.90 11.68 14.31
C LEU A 584 -2.90 11.23 15.39
N SER A 585 -2.20 12.19 15.96
CA SER A 585 -1.20 12.01 17.02
C SER A 585 -1.87 11.76 18.37
N LEU A 586 -2.49 10.59 18.54
CA LEU A 586 -3.14 10.17 19.78
C LEU A 586 -2.36 9.04 20.49
N PRO A 587 -2.24 9.09 21.84
CA PRO A 587 -1.49 8.10 22.62
C PRO A 587 -2.24 6.78 22.85
N GLY A 588 -3.23 6.45 22.02
CA GLY A 588 -4.15 5.34 22.21
C GLY A 588 -4.92 4.98 20.94
N ALA A 589 -5.72 3.91 20.99
CA ALA A 589 -6.55 3.53 19.85
C ALA A 589 -7.58 4.63 19.58
N ALA A 590 -7.76 4.99 18.31
CA ALA A 590 -8.69 6.04 17.90
C ALA A 590 -9.71 5.49 16.90
N LEU A 591 -10.98 5.81 17.13
CA LEU A 591 -12.05 5.67 16.15
C LEU A 591 -12.46 7.07 15.71
N VAL A 592 -12.38 7.36 14.41
CA VAL A 592 -12.79 8.67 13.86
C VAL A 592 -14.13 8.50 13.14
N LEU A 593 -15.10 9.33 13.52
CA LEU A 593 -16.46 9.35 12.98
C LEU A 593 -16.83 10.77 12.57
N TRP A 594 -17.63 10.92 11.51
CA TRP A 594 -18.15 12.23 11.12
C TRP A 594 -19.53 12.48 11.71
N ALA A 595 -19.83 13.74 12.01
CA ALA A 595 -21.16 14.18 12.39
C ALA A 595 -22.09 14.10 11.17
N GLY A 596 -23.11 13.22 11.23
CA GLY A 596 -23.97 12.95 10.08
C GLY A 596 -25.22 12.17 10.47
N HIS A 597 -25.26 10.89 10.09
CA HIS A 597 -26.43 10.04 10.31
C HIS A 597 -26.38 9.28 11.64
N SER A 598 -25.22 8.76 12.04
CA SER A 598 -25.03 8.07 13.32
C SER A 598 -23.56 8.15 13.77
N PRO A 599 -23.23 8.97 14.79
CA PRO A 599 -24.14 9.84 15.53
C PRO A 599 -24.44 11.16 14.79
N THR A 600 -25.61 11.72 15.06
CA THR A 600 -25.99 13.04 14.55
C THR A 600 -25.22 14.15 15.27
N LEU A 601 -25.09 15.32 14.62
CA LEU A 601 -24.42 16.48 15.22
C LEU A 601 -25.05 16.89 16.56
N ALA A 602 -26.39 16.89 16.65
CA ALA A 602 -27.11 17.21 17.87
C ALA A 602 -26.83 16.22 19.00
N GLU A 603 -26.65 14.93 18.69
CA GLU A 603 -26.27 13.93 19.68
C GLU A 603 -24.84 14.13 20.19
N ILE A 604 -23.91 14.47 19.29
CA ILE A 604 -22.52 14.79 19.66
C ILE A 604 -22.49 16.02 20.57
N GLU A 605 -23.15 17.11 20.19
CA GLU A 605 -23.17 18.35 20.98
C GLU A 605 -23.80 18.15 22.37
N ARG A 606 -24.80 17.28 22.48
CA ARG A 606 -25.47 16.98 23.75
C ARG A 606 -24.66 16.05 24.65
N GLN A 607 -23.95 15.07 24.09
CA GLN A 607 -23.35 13.97 24.86
C GLN A 607 -21.82 14.04 24.97
N ALA A 608 -21.13 14.75 24.07
CA ALA A 608 -19.69 14.95 24.13
C ALA A 608 -19.31 16.17 25.00
N PHE A 609 -18.10 16.18 25.53
CA PHE A 609 -17.61 17.16 26.52
C PHE A 609 -17.16 18.52 25.93
N GLY A 610 -17.87 19.02 24.92
CA GLY A 610 -17.53 20.23 24.16
C GLY A 610 -16.42 20.01 23.10
N PRO A 611 -16.29 20.91 22.12
CA PRO A 611 -15.31 20.76 21.05
C PRO A 611 -13.89 20.98 21.58
N VAL A 612 -12.97 20.08 21.23
CA VAL A 612 -11.54 20.26 21.53
C VAL A 612 -10.87 21.22 20.55
N TRP A 613 -11.50 21.43 19.40
CA TRP A 613 -11.04 22.30 18.34
C TRP A 613 -12.21 22.80 17.48
N THR A 614 -12.16 24.07 17.09
CA THR A 614 -13.12 24.73 16.20
C THR A 614 -12.32 25.60 15.22
N ARG A 615 -12.62 25.49 13.93
CA ARG A 615 -12.07 26.36 12.90
C ARG A 615 -12.68 27.75 13.07
N THR A 616 -11.87 28.72 13.48
CA THR A 616 -12.26 30.13 13.43
C THR A 616 -12.34 30.56 11.96
N ALA A 617 -13.48 31.11 11.54
CA ALA A 617 -13.63 31.67 10.20
C ALA A 617 -12.56 32.76 9.99
N GLY A 618 -11.66 32.51 9.04
CA GLY A 618 -10.61 33.43 8.59
C GLY A 618 -10.80 33.71 7.12
#